data_AF-A0A6P7GG39-F1
#
_entry.id   AF-A0A6P7GG39-F1
#
_cell.length_a   1.000
_cell.length_b   1.000
_cell.length_c   1.000
_cell.angle_alpha   90.00
_cell.angle_beta   90.00
_cell.angle_gamma   90.00
#
_symmetry.space_group_name_H-M   'P 1'
#
loop_
_entity.id
_entity.type
_entity.pdbx_description
1 polymer ?
#
loop_
_entity_poly.entity_id
_entity_poly.type
_entity_poly.pdbx_seq_one_letter_code
_entity_poly.pdbx_strand_id
1 'polypeptide(L)'
;MFIIIIYRFFIVLVIFGLGRPTYKIKKPEGNVIVQVTKCIVCGIKNKFKSKDKKEHWLDYAEEKYGEKLVNEVKATLHVLVLFLPLPIFWALYDQQGSGWTLMAVRMDGNIGFYTILPDQMQVVNPLLILAFIPLFTYYVYPVLGKCNLLKTSLQRMACGGLLAAVAFAVSAFVTMAIEKNDPVLPSAGNLQLRVYNPSNCQMSLSTDVTEIKSFSLDPISSYVMTDIDWSGNKSVTFTFESNSKECPGGQETFDLSEKNAYGVFIQSNGTIRFYKDDVAKSKTGYPLVRTLPYTDTDVKYTLKGKSININSGNTSAKEFSSPGHWSINVGKKQFNKTVNLELGGTYAVMLNKNQMEMAYTIVTKPNSVHIAWLLPQYFIITAAEIMFSITGLEFSYSQAPASMKSLLQACFLLTTAFGNLIIVIIESMEIFEKKSNDFFLYCGLMVADMLIFSFMAMRYKYIKKEESPPISEIEPIATKENQNGGIDNPSFVKSSNNVNA
;
A
#
# COMPACT_ATOMS: atom_id res chain seq x y z
N MET A 1 5.30 -3.82 -21.77
CA MET A 1 5.71 -3.53 -20.38
C MET A 1 6.84 -4.45 -19.90
N PHE A 2 6.67 -5.78 -19.89
CA PHE A 2 7.70 -6.73 -19.43
C PHE A 2 9.05 -6.66 -20.18
N ILE A 3 9.05 -6.42 -21.48
CA ILE A 3 10.30 -6.26 -22.27
C ILE A 3 11.14 -5.08 -21.78
N ILE A 4 10.50 -3.97 -21.40
CA ILE A 4 11.19 -2.78 -20.87
C ILE A 4 11.84 -3.10 -19.53
N ILE A 5 11.19 -3.91 -18.69
CA ILE A 5 11.74 -4.36 -17.41
C ILE A 5 12.98 -5.24 -17.65
N ILE A 6 12.89 -6.22 -18.55
CA ILE A 6 14.02 -7.09 -18.90
C ILE A 6 15.21 -6.27 -19.41
N TYR A 7 14.96 -5.29 -20.29
CA TYR A 7 16.01 -4.42 -20.81
C TYR A 7 16.71 -3.62 -19.69
N ARG A 8 15.96 -3.11 -18.71
CA ARG A 8 16.53 -2.42 -17.54
C ARG A 8 17.38 -3.35 -16.68
N PHE A 9 16.92 -4.56 -16.40
CA PHE A 9 17.72 -5.57 -15.68
C PHE A 9 19.00 -5.93 -16.44
N PHE A 10 18.91 -6.06 -17.75
CA PHE A 10 20.08 -6.33 -18.58
C PHE A 10 21.11 -5.19 -18.51
N ILE A 11 20.67 -3.93 -18.58
CA ILE A 11 21.55 -2.76 -18.40
C ILE A 11 22.25 -2.82 -17.03
N VAL A 12 21.52 -3.10 -15.95
CA VAL A 12 22.11 -3.22 -14.61
C VAL A 12 23.16 -4.33 -14.56
N LEU A 13 22.89 -5.48 -15.15
CA LEU A 13 23.85 -6.60 -15.23
C LEU A 13 25.11 -6.23 -16.01
N VAL A 14 24.97 -5.53 -17.14
CA VAL A 14 26.11 -5.05 -17.93
C VAL A 14 26.96 -4.07 -17.13
N ILE A 15 26.34 -3.10 -16.47
CA ILE A 15 27.06 -2.14 -15.60
C ILE A 15 27.80 -2.88 -14.47
N PHE A 16 27.16 -3.85 -13.83
CA PHE A 16 27.78 -4.63 -12.75
C PHE A 16 28.94 -5.50 -13.28
N GLY A 17 28.78 -6.10 -14.46
CA GLY A 17 29.82 -6.85 -15.14
C GLY A 17 31.05 -6.00 -15.49
N LEU A 18 30.82 -4.78 -15.97
CA LEU A 18 31.87 -3.80 -16.25
C LEU A 18 32.57 -3.30 -14.97
N GLY A 19 31.85 -3.21 -13.85
CA GLY A 19 32.40 -2.81 -12.55
C GLY A 19 33.17 -3.92 -11.82
N ARG A 20 32.96 -5.19 -12.17
CA ARG A 20 33.59 -6.36 -11.53
C ARG A 20 35.13 -6.28 -11.37
N PRO A 21 35.92 -5.80 -12.36
CA PRO A 21 37.38 -5.72 -12.24
C PRO A 21 37.85 -4.77 -11.13
N THR A 22 37.02 -3.79 -10.76
CA THR A 22 37.34 -2.80 -9.72
C THR A 22 37.02 -3.30 -8.30
N TYR A 23 36.35 -4.46 -8.17
CA TYR A 23 35.90 -4.99 -6.89
C TYR A 23 36.87 -6.03 -6.32
N LYS A 24 37.47 -5.74 -5.15
CA LYS A 24 38.30 -6.72 -4.42
C LYS A 24 37.42 -7.73 -3.69
N ILE A 25 37.36 -8.96 -4.20
CA ILE A 25 36.59 -10.05 -3.59
C ILE A 25 37.36 -10.59 -2.36
N LYS A 26 36.83 -10.37 -1.15
CA LYS A 26 37.32 -11.04 0.06
C LYS A 26 36.78 -12.48 0.11
N LYS A 27 37.60 -13.43 0.57
CA LYS A 27 37.17 -14.82 0.74
C LYS A 27 36.02 -14.88 1.77
N PRO A 28 34.96 -15.68 1.52
CA PRO A 28 33.87 -15.81 2.47
C PRO A 28 34.36 -16.43 3.79
N GLU A 29 34.15 -15.73 4.90
CA GLU A 29 34.29 -16.29 6.24
C GLU A 29 33.22 -17.39 6.44
N GLY A 30 33.52 -18.44 7.22
CA GLY A 30 32.71 -19.67 7.29
C GLY A 30 31.23 -19.48 7.66
N ASN A 31 30.44 -20.55 7.57
CA ASN A 31 28.99 -20.48 7.79
C ASN A 31 28.63 -20.37 9.30
N VAL A 32 28.63 -19.13 9.79
CA VAL A 32 28.31 -18.76 11.17
C VAL A 32 26.92 -19.29 11.60
N ILE A 33 25.92 -19.20 10.73
CA ILE A 33 24.54 -19.62 11.03
C ILE A 33 24.49 -21.10 11.42
N VAL A 34 25.15 -21.96 10.65
CA VAL A 34 25.16 -23.41 10.93
C VAL A 34 25.86 -23.73 12.26
N GLN A 35 26.94 -23.00 12.58
CA GLN A 35 27.65 -23.16 13.84
C GLN A 35 26.77 -22.74 15.03
N VAL A 36 26.07 -21.59 14.92
CA VAL A 36 25.15 -21.10 15.96
C VAL A 36 23.98 -22.07 16.18
N THR A 37 23.33 -22.54 15.10
CA THR A 37 22.22 -23.49 15.22
C THR A 37 22.66 -24.79 15.87
N LYS A 38 23.83 -25.33 15.50
CA LYS A 38 24.38 -26.55 16.14
C LYS A 38 24.73 -26.32 17.60
N CYS A 39 25.27 -25.15 17.95
CA CYS A 39 25.59 -24.78 19.32
C CYS A 39 24.31 -24.70 20.19
N ILE A 40 23.27 -24.04 19.71
CA ILE A 40 21.96 -23.94 20.39
C ILE A 40 21.32 -25.33 20.56
N VAL A 41 21.28 -26.15 19.51
CA VAL A 41 20.73 -27.52 19.58
C VAL A 41 21.53 -28.38 20.56
N CYS A 42 22.86 -28.26 20.60
CA CYS A 42 23.71 -28.94 21.56
C CYS A 42 23.41 -28.50 22.99
N GLY A 43 23.27 -27.20 23.24
CA GLY A 43 22.91 -26.65 24.55
C GLY A 43 21.56 -27.17 25.05
N ILE A 44 20.52 -27.14 24.19
CA ILE A 44 19.18 -27.67 24.54
C ILE A 44 19.25 -29.18 24.81
N LYS A 45 19.86 -29.95 23.90
CA LYS A 45 19.95 -31.41 24.04
C LYS A 45 20.71 -31.84 25.29
N ASN A 46 21.79 -31.13 25.62
CA ASN A 46 22.59 -31.42 26.82
C ASN A 46 21.89 -30.92 28.09
N LYS A 47 21.12 -29.83 28.06
CA LYS A 47 20.28 -29.41 29.20
C LYS A 47 19.28 -30.49 29.60
N PHE A 48 18.65 -31.16 28.64
CA PHE A 48 17.69 -32.24 28.91
C PHE A 48 18.36 -33.57 29.32
N LYS A 49 19.65 -33.76 29.00
CA LYS A 49 20.40 -34.98 29.34
C LYS A 49 21.22 -34.88 30.62
N SER A 50 21.67 -33.67 30.98
CA SER A 50 22.60 -33.48 32.08
C SER A 50 21.88 -33.23 33.41
N LYS A 51 22.41 -33.80 34.50
CA LYS A 51 21.88 -33.62 35.87
C LYS A 51 22.48 -32.38 36.58
N ASP A 52 23.62 -31.89 36.10
CA ASP A 52 24.30 -30.74 36.69
C ASP A 52 23.57 -29.44 36.36
N LYS A 53 23.43 -28.54 37.33
CA LYS A 53 22.85 -27.19 37.13
C LYS A 53 23.96 -26.20 36.73
N LYS A 54 23.91 -25.70 35.49
CA LYS A 54 24.70 -24.52 35.06
C LYS A 54 23.86 -23.24 35.17
N GLU A 55 24.52 -22.08 35.28
CA GLU A 55 23.85 -20.78 35.41
C GLU A 55 23.04 -20.41 34.16
N HIS A 56 23.59 -20.65 32.97
CA HIS A 56 22.89 -20.45 31.70
C HIS A 56 22.80 -21.75 30.89
N TRP A 57 21.68 -21.97 30.23
CA TRP A 57 21.42 -23.22 29.47
C TRP A 57 22.33 -23.41 28.25
N LEU A 58 22.99 -22.35 27.79
CA LEU A 58 23.97 -22.44 26.70
C LEU A 58 25.33 -22.98 27.16
N ASP A 59 25.60 -22.96 28.47
CA ASP A 59 26.91 -23.32 29.03
C ASP A 59 27.21 -24.81 28.85
N TYR A 60 26.17 -25.64 28.66
CA TYR A 60 26.33 -27.06 28.32
C TYR A 60 26.90 -27.31 26.92
N ALA A 61 27.06 -26.25 26.11
CA ALA A 61 27.69 -26.32 24.79
C ALA A 61 29.17 -25.88 24.80
N GLU A 62 29.68 -25.34 25.92
CA GLU A 62 31.05 -24.80 26.04
C GLU A 62 32.11 -25.85 25.75
N GLU A 63 31.92 -27.08 26.24
CA GLU A 63 32.87 -28.18 26.07
C GLU A 63 33.12 -28.53 24.59
N LYS A 64 32.11 -28.34 23.72
CA LYS A 64 32.18 -28.70 22.30
C LYS A 64 32.49 -27.52 21.38
N TYR A 65 32.08 -26.32 21.75
CA TYR A 65 32.10 -25.15 20.88
C TYR A 65 32.96 -23.99 21.39
N GLY A 66 33.54 -24.12 22.59
CA GLY A 66 34.39 -23.12 23.21
C GLY A 66 33.59 -21.99 23.87
N GLU A 67 34.17 -21.42 24.92
CA GLU A 67 33.57 -20.35 25.74
C GLU A 67 33.27 -19.08 24.93
N LYS A 68 34.17 -18.69 24.03
CA LYS A 68 34.02 -17.50 23.18
C LYS A 68 32.75 -17.59 22.32
N LEU A 69 32.54 -18.69 21.60
CA LEU A 69 31.36 -18.85 20.72
C LEU A 69 30.08 -18.87 21.55
N VAL A 70 30.08 -19.57 22.69
CA VAL A 70 28.92 -19.64 23.58
C VAL A 70 28.54 -18.25 24.10
N ASN A 71 29.51 -17.44 24.52
CA ASN A 71 29.26 -16.07 24.99
C ASN A 71 28.80 -15.14 23.87
N GLU A 72 29.36 -15.26 22.67
CA GLU A 72 28.89 -14.52 21.48
C GLU A 72 27.45 -14.90 21.10
N VAL A 73 27.06 -16.18 21.22
CA VAL A 73 25.68 -16.64 20.99
C VAL A 73 24.74 -16.14 22.09
N LYS A 74 25.14 -16.15 23.37
CA LYS A 74 24.35 -15.55 24.47
C LYS A 74 24.07 -14.07 24.22
N ALA A 75 25.10 -13.30 23.86
CA ALA A 75 24.97 -11.87 23.54
C ALA A 75 24.02 -11.66 22.35
N THR A 76 24.16 -12.48 21.31
CA THR A 76 23.29 -12.45 20.13
C THR A 76 21.84 -12.75 20.49
N LEU A 77 21.58 -13.78 21.30
CA LEU A 77 20.23 -14.13 21.77
C LEU A 77 19.60 -13.00 22.59
N HIS A 78 20.36 -12.30 23.43
CA HIS A 78 19.85 -11.13 24.15
C HIS A 78 19.38 -10.00 23.21
N VAL A 79 20.09 -9.76 22.11
CA VAL A 79 19.65 -8.78 21.09
C VAL A 79 18.41 -9.30 20.36
N LEU A 80 18.36 -10.59 20.02
CA LEU A 80 17.21 -11.19 19.32
C LEU A 80 15.93 -11.15 20.15
N VAL A 81 16.01 -11.20 21.48
CA VAL A 81 14.83 -11.01 22.34
C VAL A 81 14.22 -9.62 22.14
N LEU A 82 15.04 -8.57 21.95
CA LEU A 82 14.52 -7.23 21.62
C LEU A 82 13.87 -7.14 20.23
N PHE A 83 14.09 -8.14 19.36
CA PHE A 83 13.49 -8.17 18.04
C PHE A 83 12.07 -8.77 18.03
N LEU A 84 11.58 -9.31 19.15
CA LEU A 84 10.24 -9.91 19.22
C LEU A 84 9.09 -8.94 18.87
N PRO A 85 9.12 -7.64 19.22
CA PRO A 85 8.09 -6.66 18.81
C PRO A 85 8.23 -6.20 17.35
N LEU A 86 9.43 -6.24 16.77
CA LEU A 86 9.71 -5.70 15.42
C LEU A 86 8.82 -6.26 14.30
N PRO A 87 8.42 -7.54 14.26
CA PRO A 87 7.46 -8.04 13.29
C PRO A 87 6.14 -7.28 13.29
N ILE A 88 5.63 -6.87 14.46
CA ILE A 88 4.38 -6.09 14.55
C ILE A 88 4.62 -4.68 14.00
N PHE A 89 5.73 -4.03 14.37
CA PHE A 89 6.13 -2.76 13.77
C PHE A 89 6.16 -2.86 12.24
N TRP A 90 6.83 -3.87 11.66
CA TRP A 90 6.92 -4.04 10.21
C TRP A 90 5.57 -4.35 9.58
N ALA A 91 4.74 -5.16 10.23
CA ALA A 91 3.38 -5.45 9.77
C ALA A 91 2.55 -4.16 9.65
N LEU A 92 2.69 -3.25 10.60
CA LEU A 92 1.95 -2.00 10.58
C LEU A 92 2.62 -1.00 9.63
N TYR A 93 3.94 -0.86 9.68
CA TYR A 93 4.71 0.08 8.85
C TYR A 93 4.52 -0.17 7.34
N ASP A 94 4.60 -1.43 6.90
CA ASP A 94 4.49 -1.77 5.47
C ASP A 94 3.08 -1.50 4.90
N GLN A 95 2.05 -1.26 5.75
CA GLN A 95 0.72 -0.81 5.32
C GLN A 95 0.72 0.55 4.62
N GLN A 96 1.76 1.36 4.81
CA GLN A 96 1.92 2.59 4.02
C GLN A 96 2.04 2.31 2.51
N GLY A 97 2.51 1.11 2.13
CA GLY A 97 2.67 0.73 0.73
C GLY A 97 1.33 0.40 0.07
N SER A 98 0.60 -0.58 0.59
CA SER A 98 -0.69 -1.02 0.05
C SER A 98 -1.84 -0.08 0.42
N GLY A 99 -2.03 0.16 1.72
CA GLY A 99 -3.16 0.90 2.26
C GLY A 99 -3.24 2.34 1.77
N TRP A 100 -2.11 3.06 1.73
CA TRP A 100 -2.12 4.45 1.25
C TRP A 100 -2.23 4.56 -0.26
N THR A 101 -1.77 3.56 -1.02
CA THR A 101 -2.02 3.49 -2.46
C THR A 101 -3.51 3.28 -2.74
N LEU A 102 -4.17 2.38 -2.01
CA LEU A 102 -5.63 2.19 -2.08
C LEU A 102 -6.42 3.43 -1.62
N MET A 103 -5.89 4.17 -0.65
CA MET A 103 -6.45 5.47 -0.26
C MET A 103 -6.28 6.51 -1.38
N ALA A 104 -5.11 6.58 -2.01
CA ALA A 104 -4.83 7.49 -3.12
C ALA A 104 -5.72 7.24 -4.34
N VAL A 105 -6.14 5.99 -4.58
CA VAL A 105 -7.15 5.62 -5.60
C VAL A 105 -8.49 6.35 -5.39
N ARG A 106 -8.82 6.70 -4.15
CA ARG A 106 -10.04 7.44 -3.77
C ARG A 106 -9.83 8.96 -3.68
N MET A 107 -8.67 9.47 -4.08
CA MET A 107 -8.33 10.90 -4.07
C MET A 107 -8.30 11.50 -5.47
N ASP A 108 -8.36 12.83 -5.54
CA ASP A 108 -8.14 13.60 -6.75
C ASP A 108 -6.64 13.79 -6.97
N GLY A 109 -6.12 13.18 -8.04
CA GLY A 109 -4.72 13.28 -8.46
C GLY A 109 -4.43 14.49 -9.36
N ASN A 110 -5.42 15.32 -9.67
CA ASN A 110 -5.25 16.44 -10.60
C ASN A 110 -4.50 17.61 -9.95
N ILE A 111 -3.25 17.84 -10.38
CA ILE A 111 -2.43 18.98 -9.96
C ILE A 111 -2.45 20.13 -11.00
N GLY A 112 -3.43 20.13 -11.90
CA GLY A 112 -3.63 21.12 -12.96
C GLY A 112 -2.85 20.84 -14.24
N PHE A 113 -1.55 20.59 -14.15
CA PHE A 113 -0.67 20.33 -15.32
C PHE A 113 -0.46 18.84 -15.60
N TYR A 114 -0.67 17.98 -14.60
CA TYR A 114 -0.50 16.54 -14.68
C TYR A 114 -1.50 15.87 -13.73
N THR A 115 -1.79 14.59 -13.94
CA THR A 115 -2.60 13.81 -13.00
C THR A 115 -1.70 12.76 -12.38
N ILE A 116 -1.41 12.91 -11.09
CA ILE A 116 -0.62 11.95 -10.33
C ILE A 116 -1.44 10.67 -10.15
N LEU A 117 -0.87 9.55 -10.57
CA LEU A 117 -1.47 8.24 -10.36
C LEU A 117 -1.18 7.73 -8.93
N PRO A 118 -2.09 6.93 -8.32
CA PRO A 118 -1.91 6.41 -6.97
C PRO A 118 -0.53 5.78 -6.70
N ASP A 119 -0.09 4.87 -7.57
CA ASP A 119 1.20 4.17 -7.44
C ASP A 119 2.41 5.10 -7.48
N GLN A 120 2.29 6.27 -8.13
CA GLN A 120 3.38 7.24 -8.23
C GLN A 120 3.66 7.95 -6.90
N MET A 121 2.71 7.95 -5.96
CA MET A 121 2.90 8.58 -4.64
C MET A 121 3.98 7.91 -3.81
N GLN A 122 4.28 6.63 -4.07
CA GLN A 122 5.34 5.91 -3.35
C GLN A 122 6.74 6.50 -3.59
N VAL A 123 6.94 7.30 -4.65
CA VAL A 123 8.21 8.01 -4.91
C VAL A 123 8.55 9.01 -3.82
N VAL A 124 7.55 9.51 -3.09
CA VAL A 124 7.72 10.52 -2.05
C VAL A 124 8.56 9.97 -0.90
N ASN A 125 8.36 8.72 -0.48
CA ASN A 125 9.08 8.17 0.68
C ASN A 125 10.61 8.12 0.46
N PRO A 126 11.16 7.50 -0.62
CA PRO A 126 12.61 7.50 -0.85
C PRO A 126 13.23 8.90 -0.99
N LEU A 127 12.50 9.86 -1.60
CA LEU A 127 12.96 11.24 -1.71
C LEU A 127 13.05 11.93 -0.34
N LEU A 128 12.05 11.72 0.52
CA LEU A 128 12.05 12.23 1.88
C LEU A 128 13.15 11.58 2.73
N ILE A 129 13.40 10.27 2.59
CA ILE A 129 14.50 9.59 3.30
C ILE A 129 15.84 10.25 2.96
N LEU A 130 16.10 10.48 1.67
CA LEU A 130 17.34 11.10 1.21
C LEU A 130 17.53 12.51 1.79
N ALA A 131 16.46 13.29 1.89
CA ALA A 131 16.49 14.62 2.51
C ALA A 131 16.59 14.57 4.03
N PHE A 132 15.95 13.60 4.69
CA PHE A 132 15.83 13.55 6.13
C PHE A 132 17.04 12.92 6.80
N ILE A 133 17.75 11.97 6.19
CA ILE A 133 18.98 11.39 6.78
C ILE A 133 19.99 12.48 7.22
N PRO A 134 20.41 13.43 6.36
CA PRO A 134 21.33 14.49 6.78
C PRO A 134 20.68 15.43 7.81
N LEU A 135 19.38 15.75 7.67
CA LEU A 135 18.65 16.57 8.63
C LEU A 135 18.66 15.95 10.04
N PHE A 136 18.36 14.66 10.14
CA PHE A 136 18.31 13.95 11.41
C PHE A 136 19.69 13.81 12.04
N THR A 137 20.68 13.48 11.23
CA THR A 137 22.06 13.22 11.69
C THR A 137 22.77 14.50 12.16
N TYR A 138 22.66 15.59 11.39
CA TYR A 138 23.39 16.83 11.68
C TYR A 138 22.63 17.82 12.56
N TYR A 139 21.29 17.78 12.56
CA TYR A 139 20.48 18.77 13.28
C TYR A 139 19.59 18.15 14.36
N VAL A 140 18.70 17.21 14.00
CA VAL A 140 17.67 16.71 14.94
C VAL A 140 18.29 15.98 16.13
N TYR A 141 19.15 14.99 15.90
CA TYR A 141 19.76 14.22 16.99
C TYR A 141 20.71 15.03 17.87
N PRO A 142 21.58 15.92 17.33
CA PRO A 142 22.40 16.80 18.18
C PRO A 142 21.57 17.75 19.04
N VAL A 143 20.47 18.32 18.52
CA VAL A 143 19.60 19.20 19.29
C VAL A 143 18.86 18.44 20.39
N LEU A 144 18.29 17.27 20.08
CA LEU A 144 17.64 16.42 21.08
C LEU A 144 18.62 15.96 22.16
N GLY A 145 19.86 15.66 21.77
CA GLY A 145 20.95 15.31 22.69
C GLY A 145 21.28 16.43 23.67
N LYS A 146 21.27 17.70 23.23
CA LYS A 146 21.42 18.87 24.12
C LYS A 146 20.29 18.98 25.15
N CYS A 147 19.08 18.56 24.79
CA CYS A 147 17.91 18.52 25.68
C CYS A 147 17.83 17.27 26.55
N ASN A 148 18.88 16.42 26.58
CA ASN A 148 18.90 15.12 27.26
C ASN A 148 17.83 14.11 26.79
N LEU A 149 17.26 14.30 25.60
CA LEU A 149 16.25 13.42 25.00
C LEU A 149 16.89 12.50 23.95
N LEU A 150 16.37 11.28 23.81
CA LEU A 150 16.71 10.34 22.73
C LEU A 150 18.23 10.07 22.56
N LYS A 151 18.94 9.94 23.69
CA LYS A 151 20.38 9.69 23.72
C LYS A 151 20.74 8.30 23.23
N THR A 152 19.89 7.31 23.51
CA THR A 152 20.16 5.91 23.15
C THR A 152 19.43 5.50 21.88
N SER A 153 20.01 4.57 21.12
CA SER A 153 19.38 4.05 19.90
C SER A 153 18.01 3.42 20.17
N LEU A 154 17.82 2.76 21.32
CA LEU A 154 16.54 2.15 21.68
C LEU A 154 15.46 3.20 22.00
N GLN A 155 15.83 4.33 22.63
CA GLN A 155 14.89 5.44 22.84
C GLN A 155 14.46 6.05 21.50
N ARG A 156 15.40 6.23 20.57
CA ARG A 156 15.11 6.70 19.21
C ARG A 156 14.14 5.77 18.49
N MET A 157 14.38 4.45 18.56
CA MET A 157 13.47 3.45 17.99
C MET A 157 12.06 3.55 18.59
N ALA A 158 11.94 3.57 19.92
CA ALA A 158 10.64 3.69 20.58
C ALA A 158 9.88 4.97 20.16
N CYS A 159 10.57 6.11 20.11
CA CYS A 159 9.97 7.36 19.66
C CYS A 159 9.61 7.32 18.17
N GLY A 160 10.43 6.67 17.33
CA GLY A 160 10.13 6.43 15.92
C GLY A 160 8.85 5.65 15.73
N GLY A 161 8.65 4.54 16.46
CA GLY A 161 7.39 3.80 16.36
C GLY A 161 6.17 4.56 16.91
N LEU A 162 6.33 5.39 17.93
CA LEU A 162 5.25 6.29 18.37
C LEU A 162 4.91 7.34 17.31
N LEU A 163 5.91 7.87 16.58
CA LEU A 163 5.67 8.72 15.42
C LEU A 163 4.96 7.96 14.29
N ALA A 164 5.29 6.70 14.07
CA ALA A 164 4.55 5.86 13.11
C ALA A 164 3.07 5.72 13.51
N ALA A 165 2.77 5.56 14.81
CA ALA A 165 1.39 5.56 15.29
C ALA A 165 0.66 6.88 14.97
N VAL A 166 1.33 8.02 15.15
CA VAL A 166 0.78 9.34 14.76
C VAL A 166 0.52 9.42 13.26
N ALA A 167 1.40 8.88 12.41
CA ALA A 167 1.17 8.83 10.96
C ALA A 167 -0.11 8.04 10.61
N PHE A 168 -0.36 6.91 11.29
CA PHE A 168 -1.60 6.15 11.10
C PHE A 168 -2.84 6.85 11.65
N ALA A 169 -2.73 7.60 12.75
CA ALA A 169 -3.81 8.46 13.22
C ALA A 169 -4.18 9.53 12.17
N VAL A 170 -3.17 10.18 11.57
CA VAL A 170 -3.39 11.14 10.46
C VAL A 170 -4.05 10.44 9.27
N SER A 171 -3.56 9.25 8.87
CA SER A 171 -4.14 8.45 7.80
C SER A 171 -5.62 8.10 8.07
N ALA A 172 -5.98 7.79 9.32
CA ALA A 172 -7.36 7.53 9.70
C ALA A 172 -8.25 8.77 9.48
N PHE A 173 -7.80 9.96 9.91
CA PHE A 173 -8.55 11.20 9.70
C PHE A 173 -8.69 11.58 8.21
N VAL A 174 -7.62 11.42 7.43
CA VAL A 174 -7.66 11.62 5.98
C VAL A 174 -8.65 10.65 5.33
N THR A 175 -8.64 9.39 5.75
CA THR A 175 -9.57 8.36 5.24
C THR A 175 -11.01 8.70 5.58
N MET A 176 -11.30 9.17 6.79
CA MET A 176 -12.65 9.64 7.15
C MET A 176 -13.13 10.80 6.26
N ALA A 177 -12.22 11.73 5.90
CA ALA A 177 -12.55 12.83 5.00
C ALA A 177 -12.87 12.34 3.58
N ILE A 178 -12.20 11.28 3.12
CA ILE A 178 -12.50 10.62 1.85
C ILE A 178 -13.86 9.92 1.92
N GLU A 179 -14.07 9.08 2.92
CA GLU A 179 -15.29 8.27 3.09
C GLU A 179 -16.55 9.14 3.22
N LYS A 180 -16.44 10.36 3.78
CA LYS A 180 -17.56 11.32 3.82
C LYS A 180 -18.09 11.69 2.41
N ASN A 181 -17.25 11.60 1.39
CA ASN A 181 -17.59 11.92 0.00
C ASN A 181 -17.92 10.68 -0.85
N ASP A 182 -17.93 9.49 -0.26
CA ASP A 182 -18.29 8.27 -0.98
C ASP A 182 -19.80 8.14 -1.17
N PRO A 183 -20.24 7.47 -2.26
CA PRO A 183 -21.66 7.29 -2.53
C PRO A 183 -22.33 6.44 -1.45
N VAL A 184 -23.54 6.84 -1.07
CA VAL A 184 -24.40 5.99 -0.23
C VAL A 184 -24.90 4.83 -1.09
N LEU A 185 -24.51 3.62 -0.70
CA LEU A 185 -24.96 2.39 -1.34
C LEU A 185 -26.32 1.96 -0.76
N PRO A 186 -27.22 1.39 -1.57
CA PRO A 186 -28.51 0.91 -1.09
C PRO A 186 -28.34 -0.22 -0.07
N SER A 187 -28.97 -0.08 1.08
CA SER A 187 -28.98 -1.07 2.17
C SER A 187 -30.30 -1.87 2.23
N ALA A 188 -30.45 -2.75 3.22
CA ALA A 188 -31.73 -3.45 3.46
C ALA A 188 -32.86 -2.42 3.66
N GLY A 189 -34.04 -2.67 3.09
CA GLY A 189 -35.16 -1.73 3.13
C GLY A 189 -35.09 -0.59 2.11
N ASN A 190 -34.05 -0.51 1.29
CA ASN A 190 -33.81 0.60 0.37
C ASN A 190 -33.51 0.14 -1.07
N LEU A 191 -33.94 0.94 -2.04
CA LEU A 191 -33.66 0.78 -3.47
C LEU A 191 -33.35 2.14 -4.12
N GLN A 192 -32.44 2.14 -5.09
CA GLN A 192 -32.16 3.32 -5.91
C GLN A 192 -32.63 3.09 -7.34
N LEU A 193 -33.25 4.10 -7.95
CA LEU A 193 -33.72 4.07 -9.33
C LEU A 193 -33.29 5.33 -10.07
N ARG A 194 -32.69 5.15 -11.25
CA ARG A 194 -32.33 6.23 -12.16
C ARG A 194 -33.08 6.03 -13.47
N VAL A 195 -33.87 7.02 -13.85
CA VAL A 195 -34.67 7.00 -15.07
C VAL A 195 -34.06 7.97 -16.06
N TYR A 196 -33.85 7.52 -17.29
CA TYR A 196 -33.23 8.32 -18.34
C TYR A 196 -34.16 8.46 -19.53
N ASN A 197 -34.28 9.67 -20.05
CA ASN A 197 -34.98 9.96 -21.29
C ASN A 197 -33.95 10.41 -22.35
N PRO A 198 -33.39 9.50 -23.16
CA PRO A 198 -32.48 9.88 -24.23
C PRO A 198 -33.21 10.40 -25.49
N SER A 199 -34.54 10.46 -25.48
CA SER A 199 -35.34 10.98 -26.59
C SER A 199 -35.34 12.51 -26.62
N ASN A 200 -35.86 13.05 -27.73
CA ASN A 200 -36.06 14.48 -27.96
C ASN A 200 -37.46 14.97 -27.54
N CYS A 201 -38.29 14.08 -26.98
CA CYS A 201 -39.65 14.40 -26.55
C CYS A 201 -39.73 14.39 -25.02
N GLN A 202 -40.71 15.14 -24.49
CA GLN A 202 -41.09 14.99 -23.09
C GLN A 202 -41.83 13.65 -22.91
N MET A 203 -41.44 12.88 -21.89
CA MET A 203 -42.02 11.56 -21.62
C MET A 203 -42.54 11.49 -20.19
N SER A 204 -43.74 10.96 -19.99
CA SER A 204 -44.27 10.65 -18.66
C SER A 204 -43.96 9.21 -18.30
N LEU A 205 -43.41 9.00 -17.11
CA LEU A 205 -43.26 7.68 -16.53
C LEU A 205 -44.37 7.44 -15.50
N SER A 206 -45.00 6.28 -15.59
CA SER A 206 -45.88 5.75 -14.54
C SER A 206 -45.53 4.29 -14.22
N THR A 207 -45.76 3.88 -12.98
CA THR A 207 -45.60 2.50 -12.52
C THR A 207 -46.87 1.99 -11.85
N ASP A 208 -46.99 0.67 -11.73
CA ASP A 208 -48.08 -0.03 -11.01
C ASP A 208 -47.91 -0.03 -9.47
N VAL A 209 -46.76 0.41 -8.97
CA VAL A 209 -46.46 0.52 -7.53
C VAL A 209 -46.61 1.94 -7.00
N THR A 210 -46.95 2.07 -5.72
CA THR A 210 -47.18 3.36 -5.04
C THR A 210 -45.88 4.08 -4.63
N GLU A 211 -44.82 3.32 -4.46
CA GLU A 211 -43.50 3.75 -4.00
C GLU A 211 -42.80 4.62 -5.06
N ILE A 212 -43.11 4.39 -6.34
CA ILE A 212 -42.61 5.18 -7.47
C ILE A 212 -43.79 6.00 -8.03
N LYS A 213 -43.81 7.29 -7.71
CA LYS A 213 -44.85 8.20 -8.22
C LYS A 213 -44.62 8.49 -9.70
N SER A 214 -45.68 8.82 -10.43
CA SER A 214 -45.57 9.29 -11.81
C SER A 214 -44.91 10.66 -11.88
N PHE A 215 -44.11 10.88 -12.92
CA PHE A 215 -43.45 12.16 -13.19
C PHE A 215 -43.15 12.31 -14.68
N SER A 216 -42.93 13.56 -15.11
CA SER A 216 -42.51 13.89 -16.47
C SER A 216 -41.00 14.10 -16.56
N LEU A 217 -40.40 13.56 -17.61
CA LEU A 217 -39.00 13.71 -17.98
C LEU A 217 -38.88 14.61 -19.20
N ASP A 218 -38.06 15.66 -19.09
CA ASP A 218 -37.72 16.52 -20.21
C ASP A 218 -36.85 15.77 -21.25
N PRO A 219 -36.77 16.26 -22.49
CA PRO A 219 -35.86 15.72 -23.50
C PRO A 219 -34.40 15.65 -23.01
N ILE A 220 -33.71 14.54 -23.31
CA ILE A 220 -32.29 14.30 -22.98
C ILE A 220 -31.96 14.61 -21.51
N SER A 221 -32.85 14.15 -20.61
CA SER A 221 -32.76 14.39 -19.18
C SER A 221 -32.79 13.09 -18.38
N SER A 222 -32.51 13.19 -17.07
CA SER A 222 -32.56 12.07 -16.15
C SER A 222 -33.24 12.47 -14.85
N TYR A 223 -33.97 11.53 -14.26
CA TYR A 223 -34.55 11.65 -12.92
C TYR A 223 -33.94 10.61 -12.00
N VAL A 224 -33.52 11.04 -10.80
CA VAL A 224 -32.75 10.22 -9.87
C VAL A 224 -33.50 10.09 -8.55
N MET A 225 -33.75 8.85 -8.14
CA MET A 225 -34.36 8.50 -6.87
C MET A 225 -33.35 7.65 -6.10
N THR A 226 -32.79 8.21 -5.04
CA THR A 226 -31.74 7.55 -4.23
C THR A 226 -32.27 6.90 -2.95
N ASP A 227 -33.54 7.12 -2.62
CA ASP A 227 -34.10 6.70 -1.34
C ASP A 227 -35.56 6.23 -1.52
N ILE A 228 -35.70 5.04 -2.10
CA ILE A 228 -37.02 4.40 -2.25
C ILE A 228 -37.14 3.34 -1.16
N ASP A 229 -38.12 3.50 -0.28
CA ASP A 229 -38.49 2.49 0.70
C ASP A 229 -38.95 1.22 -0.04
N TRP A 230 -38.18 0.14 0.10
CA TRP A 230 -38.39 -1.07 -0.68
C TRP A 230 -38.07 -2.33 0.13
N SER A 231 -39.04 -3.24 0.22
CA SER A 231 -38.88 -4.49 0.95
C SER A 231 -39.14 -5.71 0.06
N GLY A 232 -38.20 -6.65 0.06
CA GLY A 232 -38.30 -7.89 -0.70
C GLY A 232 -38.10 -7.70 -2.20
N ASN A 233 -38.65 -8.64 -2.97
CA ASN A 233 -38.63 -8.62 -4.43
C ASN A 233 -40.06 -8.38 -4.96
N LYS A 234 -40.24 -7.38 -5.83
CA LYS A 234 -41.53 -7.12 -6.49
C LYS A 234 -41.31 -6.88 -7.98
N SER A 235 -42.22 -7.39 -8.79
CA SER A 235 -42.28 -7.06 -10.22
C SER A 235 -42.96 -5.70 -10.39
N VAL A 236 -42.33 -4.81 -11.15
CA VAL A 236 -42.81 -3.45 -11.41
C VAL A 236 -42.98 -3.25 -12.89
N THR A 237 -44.14 -2.79 -13.29
CA THR A 237 -44.45 -2.47 -14.68
C THR A 237 -44.17 -1.00 -14.93
N PHE A 238 -43.17 -0.71 -15.77
CA PHE A 238 -42.82 0.64 -16.18
C PHE A 238 -43.55 0.99 -17.47
N THR A 239 -44.33 2.07 -17.45
CA THR A 239 -45.01 2.60 -18.63
C THR A 239 -44.43 3.98 -18.95
N PHE A 240 -43.85 4.11 -20.14
CA PHE A 240 -43.44 5.39 -20.71
C PHE A 240 -44.47 5.84 -21.74
N GLU A 241 -44.99 7.05 -21.57
CA GLU A 241 -45.93 7.66 -22.49
C GLU A 241 -45.38 8.99 -23.02
N SER A 242 -45.76 9.33 -24.25
CA SER A 242 -45.34 10.57 -24.91
C SER A 242 -46.50 11.09 -25.75
N ASN A 243 -46.67 12.42 -25.75
CA ASN A 243 -47.67 13.09 -26.58
C ASN A 243 -47.23 13.22 -28.05
N SER A 244 -45.97 12.91 -28.36
CA SER A 244 -45.40 13.00 -29.71
C SER A 244 -45.39 11.64 -30.40
N LYS A 245 -45.83 11.60 -31.68
CA LYS A 245 -45.75 10.43 -32.55
C LYS A 245 -44.31 10.05 -32.91
N GLU A 246 -43.34 10.96 -32.75
CA GLU A 246 -41.93 10.71 -33.05
C GLU A 246 -41.24 9.84 -31.98
N CYS A 247 -41.76 9.87 -30.75
CA CYS A 247 -41.21 9.14 -29.61
C CYS A 247 -42.24 8.12 -29.12
N PRO A 248 -42.22 6.87 -29.63
CA PRO A 248 -43.17 5.86 -29.19
C PRO A 248 -42.97 5.55 -27.70
N GLY A 249 -44.09 5.45 -26.99
CA GLY A 249 -44.13 4.91 -25.64
C GLY A 249 -43.97 3.39 -25.62
N GLY A 250 -43.86 2.84 -24.42
CA GLY A 250 -43.71 1.40 -24.20
C GLY A 250 -44.08 1.01 -22.79
N GLN A 251 -44.35 -0.27 -22.59
CA GLN A 251 -44.67 -0.85 -21.29
C GLN A 251 -43.97 -2.20 -21.13
N GLU A 252 -43.16 -2.35 -20.08
CA GLU A 252 -42.45 -3.58 -19.76
C GLU A 252 -42.35 -3.77 -18.24
N THR A 253 -42.31 -5.03 -17.80
CA THR A 253 -42.27 -5.41 -16.38
C THR A 253 -40.89 -5.94 -16.01
N PHE A 254 -40.33 -5.46 -14.90
CA PHE A 254 -39.02 -5.86 -14.38
C PHE A 254 -39.07 -6.17 -12.89
N ASP A 255 -38.21 -7.08 -12.44
CA ASP A 255 -38.10 -7.44 -11.03
C ASP A 255 -37.11 -6.54 -10.28
N LEU A 256 -37.60 -5.89 -9.23
CA LEU A 256 -36.84 -4.99 -8.38
C LEU A 256 -36.69 -5.60 -6.99
N SER A 257 -35.45 -5.62 -6.50
CA SER A 257 -35.11 -6.13 -5.17
C SER A 257 -34.32 -5.12 -4.36
N GLU A 258 -34.55 -5.08 -3.05
CA GLU A 258 -33.81 -4.23 -2.11
C GLU A 258 -32.28 -4.42 -2.21
N LYS A 259 -31.50 -3.47 -1.65
CA LYS A 259 -30.03 -3.45 -1.67
C LYS A 259 -29.42 -3.27 -3.07
N ASN A 260 -30.22 -2.86 -4.04
CA ASN A 260 -29.77 -2.69 -5.42
C ASN A 260 -30.12 -1.30 -5.94
N ALA A 261 -29.30 -0.86 -6.89
CA ALA A 261 -29.55 0.30 -7.70
C ALA A 261 -29.89 -0.15 -9.12
N TYR A 262 -30.84 0.51 -9.76
CA TYR A 262 -31.29 0.18 -11.10
C TYR A 262 -31.32 1.42 -11.99
N GLY A 263 -31.06 1.20 -13.28
CA GLY A 263 -31.23 2.20 -14.31
C GLY A 263 -32.24 1.72 -15.34
N VAL A 264 -33.11 2.63 -15.78
CA VAL A 264 -34.13 2.36 -16.80
C VAL A 264 -34.20 3.49 -17.81
N PHE A 265 -34.30 3.14 -19.09
CA PHE A 265 -34.43 4.10 -20.17
C PHE A 265 -35.20 3.50 -21.35
N ILE A 266 -35.82 4.36 -22.16
CA ILE A 266 -36.59 3.95 -23.34
C ILE A 266 -35.79 4.15 -24.62
N GLN A 267 -35.96 3.22 -25.57
CA GLN A 267 -35.35 3.25 -26.90
C GLN A 267 -36.32 3.73 -27.97
N SER A 268 -35.79 4.06 -29.16
CA SER A 268 -36.56 4.62 -30.28
C SER A 268 -37.62 3.68 -30.86
N ASN A 269 -37.56 2.38 -30.54
CA ASN A 269 -38.55 1.39 -30.94
C ASN A 269 -39.63 1.15 -29.87
N GLY A 270 -39.63 1.91 -28.76
CA GLY A 270 -40.54 1.73 -27.63
C GLY A 270 -40.10 0.66 -26.64
N THR A 271 -39.00 -0.07 -26.89
CA THR A 271 -38.44 -1.03 -25.92
C THR A 271 -37.86 -0.30 -24.72
N ILE A 272 -38.12 -0.83 -23.52
CA ILE A 272 -37.57 -0.32 -22.27
C ILE A 272 -36.34 -1.16 -21.91
N ARG A 273 -35.20 -0.50 -21.70
CA ARG A 273 -33.98 -1.15 -21.24
C ARG A 273 -33.84 -0.95 -19.74
N PHE A 274 -33.69 -2.05 -19.02
CA PHE A 274 -33.47 -2.11 -17.59
C PHE A 274 -32.14 -2.77 -17.27
N TYR A 275 -31.39 -2.22 -16.33
CA TYR A 275 -30.13 -2.80 -15.90
C TYR A 275 -29.87 -2.56 -14.42
N LYS A 276 -29.09 -3.46 -13.81
CA LYS A 276 -28.55 -3.25 -12.47
C LYS A 276 -27.41 -2.24 -12.53
N ASP A 277 -27.55 -1.15 -11.79
CA ASP A 277 -26.62 -0.05 -11.76
C ASP A 277 -25.45 -0.32 -10.79
N ASP A 278 -24.27 0.17 -11.13
CA ASP A 278 -23.08 0.08 -10.28
C ASP A 278 -22.76 1.49 -9.79
N VAL A 279 -23.19 1.75 -8.57
CA VAL A 279 -23.03 3.06 -7.90
C VAL A 279 -21.68 3.13 -7.18
N ALA A 280 -21.06 1.97 -6.91
CA ALA A 280 -19.76 1.95 -6.27
C ALA A 280 -18.71 2.56 -7.21
N LYS A 281 -17.78 3.31 -6.63
CA LYS A 281 -16.62 3.81 -7.36
C LYS A 281 -15.71 2.64 -7.76
N SER A 282 -15.12 2.70 -8.95
CA SER A 282 -14.19 1.67 -9.45
C SER A 282 -13.09 1.34 -8.42
N LYS A 283 -12.72 0.05 -8.34
CA LYS A 283 -11.61 -0.43 -7.51
C LYS A 283 -10.25 0.13 -7.93
N THR A 284 -10.09 0.57 -9.18
CA THR A 284 -8.84 1.14 -9.71
C THR A 284 -8.83 2.67 -9.66
N GLY A 285 -9.97 3.31 -9.33
CA GLY A 285 -10.13 4.76 -9.28
C GLY A 285 -10.31 5.43 -10.63
N TYR A 286 -10.30 4.66 -11.72
CA TYR A 286 -10.61 5.21 -13.05
C TYR A 286 -12.11 5.49 -13.21
N PRO A 287 -12.47 6.47 -14.07
CA PRO A 287 -13.86 6.78 -14.35
C PRO A 287 -14.59 5.59 -15.01
N LEU A 288 -15.83 5.39 -14.59
CA LEU A 288 -16.75 4.42 -15.19
C LEU A 288 -17.75 5.16 -16.08
N VAL A 289 -17.94 4.68 -17.30
CA VAL A 289 -18.89 5.28 -18.25
C VAL A 289 -19.86 4.23 -18.73
N ARG A 290 -21.14 4.52 -18.56
CA ARG A 290 -22.24 3.77 -19.17
C ARG A 290 -22.80 4.57 -20.34
N THR A 291 -23.02 3.89 -21.46
CA THR A 291 -23.60 4.50 -22.66
C THR A 291 -25.04 4.06 -22.80
N LEU A 292 -25.95 5.02 -22.94
CA LEU A 292 -27.40 4.84 -23.04
C LEU A 292 -27.87 5.40 -24.39
N PRO A 293 -27.75 4.64 -25.48
CA PRO A 293 -28.15 5.10 -26.80
C PRO A 293 -29.67 4.99 -26.98
N TYR A 294 -30.30 6.05 -27.50
CA TYR A 294 -31.73 6.02 -27.86
C TYR A 294 -31.99 5.01 -28.97
N THR A 295 -31.06 4.90 -29.93
CA THR A 295 -31.07 3.88 -30.98
C THR A 295 -29.81 3.02 -30.88
N ASP A 296 -30.02 1.71 -30.78
CA ASP A 296 -28.97 0.70 -30.68
C ASP A 296 -27.89 0.90 -31.76
N THR A 297 -26.70 1.36 -31.34
CA THR A 297 -25.58 1.69 -32.21
C THR A 297 -24.24 1.52 -31.50
N ASP A 298 -23.21 1.19 -32.27
CA ASP A 298 -21.84 1.14 -31.77
C ASP A 298 -21.28 2.56 -31.55
N VAL A 299 -20.68 2.77 -30.39
CA VAL A 299 -20.16 4.07 -29.96
C VAL A 299 -18.66 3.97 -29.72
N LYS A 300 -17.92 4.90 -30.31
CA LYS A 300 -16.47 5.01 -30.14
C LYS A 300 -16.11 6.26 -29.37
N TYR A 301 -15.52 6.08 -28.20
CA TYR A 301 -14.93 7.13 -27.39
C TYR A 301 -13.46 7.32 -27.78
N THR A 302 -13.02 8.57 -27.88
CA THR A 302 -11.64 8.91 -28.25
C THR A 302 -11.05 9.99 -27.35
N LEU A 303 -9.78 9.79 -26.96
CA LEU A 303 -8.98 10.75 -26.21
C LEU A 303 -7.51 10.61 -26.62
N LYS A 304 -6.93 11.64 -27.25
CA LYS A 304 -5.48 11.78 -27.57
C LYS A 304 -4.77 10.44 -27.88
N GLY A 305 -5.18 9.76 -28.95
CA GLY A 305 -4.58 8.50 -29.41
C GLY A 305 -5.09 7.21 -28.75
N LYS A 306 -5.92 7.32 -27.68
CA LYS A 306 -6.65 6.20 -27.08
C LYS A 306 -8.08 6.15 -27.63
N SER A 307 -8.61 4.95 -27.81
CA SER A 307 -10.00 4.76 -28.18
C SER A 307 -10.64 3.56 -27.50
N ILE A 308 -11.89 3.70 -27.11
CA ILE A 308 -12.70 2.65 -26.50
C ILE A 308 -13.98 2.49 -27.33
N ASN A 309 -14.23 1.28 -27.80
CA ASN A 309 -15.48 0.93 -28.48
C ASN A 309 -16.45 0.30 -27.47
N ILE A 310 -17.71 0.71 -27.55
CA ILE A 310 -18.85 0.14 -26.82
C ILE A 310 -19.84 -0.35 -27.87
N ASN A 311 -20.12 -1.65 -27.83
CA ASN A 311 -20.99 -2.31 -28.79
C ASN A 311 -22.46 -2.00 -28.49
N SER A 312 -23.27 -2.01 -29.54
CA SER A 312 -24.72 -1.90 -29.47
C SER A 312 -25.34 -2.89 -28.47
N GLY A 313 -26.36 -2.45 -27.73
CA GLY A 313 -27.06 -3.26 -26.72
C GLY A 313 -26.29 -3.49 -25.41
N ASN A 314 -25.01 -3.11 -25.32
CA ASN A 314 -24.25 -3.25 -24.07
C ASN A 314 -24.46 -2.02 -23.17
N THR A 315 -25.24 -2.23 -22.09
CA THR A 315 -25.53 -1.21 -21.06
C THR A 315 -24.63 -1.32 -19.84
N SER A 316 -23.59 -2.16 -19.87
CA SER A 316 -22.62 -2.27 -18.77
C SER A 316 -21.74 -1.02 -18.70
N ALA A 317 -21.40 -0.59 -17.48
CA ALA A 317 -20.40 0.45 -17.28
C ALA A 317 -19.02 -0.06 -17.71
N LYS A 318 -18.28 0.75 -18.47
CA LYS A 318 -16.92 0.44 -18.91
C LYS A 318 -15.93 1.38 -18.26
N GLU A 319 -14.78 0.85 -17.86
CA GLU A 319 -13.73 1.63 -17.23
C GLU A 319 -12.86 2.34 -18.28
N PHE A 320 -12.55 3.60 -18.00
CA PHE A 320 -11.76 4.47 -18.84
C PHE A 320 -10.43 4.76 -18.16
N SER A 321 -9.36 4.10 -18.60
CA SER A 321 -8.02 4.17 -17.97
C SER A 321 -7.31 5.53 -18.11
N SER A 322 -8.03 6.61 -18.43
CA SER A 322 -7.50 7.97 -18.48
C SER A 322 -8.60 9.01 -18.27
N PRO A 323 -8.43 9.92 -17.30
CA PRO A 323 -9.32 11.06 -17.15
C PRO A 323 -9.10 12.09 -18.28
N GLY A 324 -10.06 13.00 -18.45
CA GLY A 324 -10.02 14.11 -19.41
C GLY A 324 -11.26 14.23 -20.28
N HIS A 325 -11.20 15.09 -21.30
CA HIS A 325 -12.31 15.35 -22.21
C HIS A 325 -12.36 14.33 -23.35
N TRP A 326 -13.28 13.38 -23.26
CA TRP A 326 -13.49 12.35 -24.27
C TRP A 326 -14.48 12.82 -25.34
N SER A 327 -14.10 12.62 -26.60
CA SER A 327 -14.97 12.85 -27.76
C SER A 327 -15.70 11.57 -28.14
N ILE A 328 -16.98 11.69 -28.49
CA ILE A 328 -17.85 10.57 -28.82
C ILE A 328 -18.14 10.57 -30.31
N ASN A 329 -17.93 9.41 -30.94
CA ASN A 329 -18.16 9.19 -32.36
C ASN A 329 -19.12 8.02 -32.56
N VAL A 330 -20.07 8.19 -33.48
CA VAL A 330 -20.96 7.12 -33.95
C VAL A 330 -20.78 6.97 -35.45
N GLY A 331 -20.14 5.87 -35.87
CA GLY A 331 -19.65 5.69 -37.23
C GLY A 331 -18.62 6.76 -37.61
N LYS A 332 -18.90 7.54 -38.67
CA LYS A 332 -18.05 8.66 -39.13
C LYS A 332 -18.45 10.02 -38.55
N LYS A 333 -19.56 10.10 -37.80
CA LYS A 333 -20.07 11.36 -37.23
C LYS A 333 -19.57 11.53 -35.80
N GLN A 334 -19.13 12.73 -35.46
CA GLN A 334 -18.67 13.13 -34.13
C GLN A 334 -19.72 14.03 -33.48
N PHE A 335 -19.97 13.84 -32.18
CA PHE A 335 -20.81 14.73 -31.40
C PHE A 335 -20.05 16.02 -31.07
N ASN A 336 -20.74 17.16 -31.07
CA ASN A 336 -20.13 18.48 -30.83
C ASN A 336 -19.73 18.71 -29.36
N LYS A 337 -20.24 17.90 -28.43
CA LYS A 337 -19.92 17.98 -27.00
C LYS A 337 -18.94 16.87 -26.61
N THR A 338 -18.08 17.18 -25.65
CA THR A 338 -17.18 16.21 -25.01
C THR A 338 -17.66 15.88 -23.61
N VAL A 339 -17.38 14.66 -23.13
CA VAL A 339 -17.61 14.29 -21.73
C VAL A 339 -16.33 14.48 -20.95
N ASN A 340 -16.38 15.27 -19.87
CA ASN A 340 -15.25 15.37 -18.94
C ASN A 340 -15.31 14.20 -17.96
N LEU A 341 -14.34 13.30 -18.03
CA LEU A 341 -14.23 12.16 -17.14
C LEU A 341 -13.15 12.40 -16.10
N GLU A 342 -13.55 12.53 -14.84
CA GLU A 342 -12.67 12.69 -13.68
C GLU A 342 -12.53 11.39 -12.89
N LEU A 343 -11.43 11.24 -12.14
CA LEU A 343 -11.12 10.04 -11.35
C LEU A 343 -12.21 9.75 -10.30
N GLY A 344 -12.53 8.48 -10.14
CA GLY A 344 -13.56 8.00 -9.22
C GLY A 344 -15.00 8.29 -9.63
N GLY A 345 -15.24 9.04 -10.71
CA GLY A 345 -16.59 9.37 -11.17
C GLY A 345 -17.24 8.25 -11.97
N THR A 346 -18.56 8.07 -11.78
CA THR A 346 -19.38 7.21 -12.63
C THR A 346 -20.35 8.06 -13.43
N TYR A 347 -20.37 7.87 -14.75
CA TYR A 347 -21.10 8.71 -15.69
C TYR A 347 -22.07 7.87 -16.52
N ALA A 348 -23.29 8.36 -16.69
CA ALA A 348 -24.26 7.80 -17.64
C ALA A 348 -24.44 8.79 -18.80
N VAL A 349 -24.06 8.37 -20.00
CA VAL A 349 -24.05 9.19 -21.21
C VAL A 349 -25.24 8.80 -22.08
N MET A 350 -26.17 9.74 -22.26
CA MET A 350 -27.34 9.59 -23.12
C MET A 350 -27.01 10.11 -24.52
N LEU A 351 -27.30 9.29 -25.55
CA LEU A 351 -26.98 9.60 -26.93
C LEU A 351 -28.21 9.51 -27.83
N ASN A 352 -28.51 10.58 -28.56
CA ASN A 352 -29.49 10.59 -29.62
C ASN A 352 -28.81 10.82 -30.97
N LYS A 353 -28.61 9.74 -31.73
CA LYS A 353 -27.94 9.78 -33.05
C LYS A 353 -28.71 10.59 -34.08
N ASN A 354 -30.04 10.59 -34.02
CA ASN A 354 -30.88 11.21 -35.06
C ASN A 354 -30.69 12.72 -35.09
N GLN A 355 -30.62 13.34 -33.92
CA GLN A 355 -30.39 14.78 -33.77
C GLN A 355 -28.92 15.14 -33.49
N MET A 356 -28.04 14.15 -33.34
CA MET A 356 -26.64 14.35 -32.93
C MET A 356 -26.53 15.11 -31.59
N GLU A 357 -27.49 14.87 -30.70
CA GLU A 357 -27.54 15.46 -29.37
C GLU A 357 -27.10 14.47 -28.28
N MET A 358 -26.45 15.00 -27.26
CA MET A 358 -26.00 14.22 -26.13
C MET A 358 -26.07 15.04 -24.84
N ALA A 359 -26.33 14.32 -23.74
CA ALA A 359 -26.10 14.79 -22.39
C ALA A 359 -25.54 13.64 -21.56
N TYR A 360 -24.97 13.97 -20.41
CA TYR A 360 -24.52 12.96 -19.46
C TYR A 360 -24.85 13.41 -18.06
N THR A 361 -25.07 12.45 -17.18
CA THR A 361 -25.29 12.69 -15.76
C THR A 361 -24.22 11.97 -14.94
N ILE A 362 -23.93 12.54 -13.78
CA ILE A 362 -22.97 12.00 -12.83
C ILE A 362 -23.75 11.09 -11.89
N VAL A 363 -23.60 9.78 -12.07
CA VAL A 363 -24.21 8.74 -11.23
C VAL A 363 -23.54 8.74 -9.85
N THR A 364 -22.21 8.79 -9.86
CA THR A 364 -21.37 8.84 -8.66
C THR A 364 -20.37 9.96 -8.81
N LYS A 365 -20.31 10.84 -7.80
CA LYS A 365 -19.44 12.02 -7.83
C LYS A 365 -17.96 11.61 -7.93
N PRO A 366 -17.15 12.35 -8.72
CA PRO A 366 -15.70 12.17 -8.74
C PRO A 366 -15.05 12.36 -7.36
N ASN A 367 -13.82 11.90 -7.24
CA ASN A 367 -13.03 12.13 -6.03
C ASN A 367 -12.78 13.64 -5.86
N SER A 368 -12.99 14.14 -4.64
CA SER A 368 -12.87 15.58 -4.32
C SER A 368 -11.71 15.91 -3.38
N VAL A 369 -11.21 14.92 -2.63
CA VAL A 369 -10.10 15.12 -1.68
C VAL A 369 -8.78 15.07 -2.45
N HIS A 370 -8.03 16.17 -2.45
CA HIS A 370 -6.78 16.28 -3.20
C HIS A 370 -5.68 15.36 -2.65
N ILE A 371 -4.93 14.73 -3.54
CA ILE A 371 -3.88 13.73 -3.21
C ILE A 371 -2.75 14.28 -2.31
N ALA A 372 -2.55 15.60 -2.30
CA ALA A 372 -1.57 16.25 -1.41
C ALA A 372 -1.86 16.07 0.09
N TRP A 373 -3.09 15.69 0.47
CA TRP A 373 -3.43 15.35 1.85
C TRP A 373 -2.70 14.11 2.37
N LEU A 374 -2.05 13.34 1.48
CA LEU A 374 -1.14 12.26 1.86
C LEU A 374 0.22 12.76 2.33
N LEU A 375 0.64 13.98 1.97
CA LEU A 375 1.98 14.46 2.31
C LEU A 375 2.25 14.49 3.83
N PRO A 376 1.36 15.02 4.70
CA PRO A 376 1.63 15.07 6.14
C PRO A 376 1.98 13.71 6.75
N GLN A 377 1.22 12.67 6.40
CA GLN A 377 1.49 11.30 6.89
C GLN A 377 2.77 10.70 6.30
N TYR A 378 3.11 10.99 5.02
CA TYR A 378 4.39 10.59 4.44
C TYR A 378 5.57 11.24 5.17
N PHE A 379 5.49 12.53 5.48
CA PHE A 379 6.54 13.20 6.26
C PHE A 379 6.74 12.57 7.64
N ILE A 380 5.65 12.26 8.35
CA ILE A 380 5.71 11.68 9.70
C ILE A 380 6.24 10.23 9.66
N ILE A 381 5.77 9.40 8.72
CA ILE A 381 6.21 8.01 8.63
C ILE A 381 7.67 7.89 8.17
N THR A 382 8.15 8.78 7.30
CA THR A 382 9.57 8.80 6.92
C THR A 382 10.47 9.20 8.08
N ALA A 383 10.04 10.18 8.89
CA ALA A 383 10.74 10.51 10.14
C ALA A 383 10.76 9.30 11.10
N ALA A 384 9.63 8.61 11.23
CA ALA A 384 9.52 7.38 12.01
C ALA A 384 10.46 6.26 11.50
N GLU A 385 10.53 6.06 10.18
CA GLU A 385 11.40 5.09 9.53
C GLU A 385 12.87 5.32 9.88
N ILE A 386 13.35 6.57 9.82
CA ILE A 386 14.74 6.91 10.12
C ILE A 386 15.05 6.62 11.60
N MET A 387 14.14 6.98 12.48
CA MET A 387 14.28 6.78 13.91
C MET A 387 14.18 5.31 14.32
N PHE A 388 13.42 4.49 13.60
CA PHE A 388 13.23 3.07 13.90
C PHE A 388 14.14 2.15 13.08
N SER A 389 14.02 2.15 11.76
CA SER A 389 14.68 1.21 10.86
C SER A 389 16.19 1.48 10.76
N ILE A 390 16.59 2.71 10.39
CA ILE A 390 18.01 3.05 10.22
C ILE A 390 18.75 2.92 11.55
N THR A 391 18.17 3.49 12.61
CA THR A 391 18.74 3.41 13.97
C THR A 391 18.75 1.97 14.50
N GLY A 392 17.74 1.15 14.17
CA GLY A 392 17.66 -0.26 14.56
C GLY A 392 18.72 -1.13 13.88
N LEU A 393 19.00 -0.87 12.61
CA LEU A 393 20.10 -1.51 11.88
C LEU A 393 21.46 -1.10 12.45
N GLU A 394 21.65 0.18 12.76
CA GLU A 394 22.86 0.68 13.44
C GLU A 394 23.04 0.05 14.82
N PHE A 395 21.96 -0.01 15.61
CA PHE A 395 21.93 -0.66 16.92
C PHE A 395 22.31 -2.13 16.81
N SER A 396 21.65 -2.88 15.92
CA SER A 396 21.93 -4.30 15.67
C SER A 396 23.39 -4.54 15.32
N TYR A 397 23.95 -3.72 14.43
CA TYR A 397 25.37 -3.79 14.05
C TYR A 397 26.31 -3.42 15.21
N SER A 398 25.94 -2.44 16.03
CA SER A 398 26.76 -1.95 17.15
C SER A 398 26.85 -2.96 18.29
N GLN A 399 25.75 -3.66 18.59
CA GLN A 399 25.64 -4.63 19.68
C GLN A 399 26.01 -6.06 19.25
N ALA A 400 26.15 -6.31 17.94
CA ALA A 400 26.57 -7.60 17.43
C ALA A 400 28.04 -7.91 17.76
N PRO A 401 28.34 -9.14 18.23
CA PRO A 401 29.70 -9.68 18.21
C PRO A 401 30.29 -9.65 16.79
N ALA A 402 31.62 -9.51 16.69
CA ALA A 402 32.31 -9.35 15.40
C ALA A 402 31.98 -10.47 14.39
N SER A 403 31.88 -11.71 14.87
CA SER A 403 31.53 -12.91 14.10
C SER A 403 30.03 -13.02 13.76
N MET A 404 29.14 -12.31 14.46
CA MET A 404 27.68 -12.52 14.42
C MET A 404 26.90 -11.39 13.75
N LYS A 405 27.58 -10.36 13.23
CA LYS A 405 26.94 -9.19 12.57
C LYS A 405 26.00 -9.59 11.44
N SER A 406 26.43 -10.50 10.57
CA SER A 406 25.62 -10.98 9.44
C SER A 406 24.40 -11.78 9.91
N LEU A 407 24.53 -12.58 10.98
CA LEU A 407 23.42 -13.31 11.58
C LEU A 407 22.36 -12.34 12.14
N LEU A 408 22.77 -11.32 12.90
CA LEU A 408 21.85 -10.34 13.47
C LEU A 408 21.14 -9.50 12.40
N GLN A 409 21.84 -9.12 11.33
CA GLN A 409 21.22 -8.46 10.18
C GLN A 409 20.22 -9.38 9.45
N ALA A 410 20.54 -10.66 9.27
CA ALA A 410 19.63 -11.63 8.69
C ALA A 410 18.37 -11.82 9.55
N CYS A 411 18.52 -11.92 10.87
CA CYS A 411 17.39 -11.99 11.79
C CYS A 411 16.56 -10.71 11.80
N PHE A 412 17.18 -9.53 11.63
CA PHE A 412 16.45 -8.28 11.48
C PHE A 412 15.55 -8.32 10.24
N LEU A 413 16.06 -8.72 9.07
CA LEU A 413 15.24 -8.89 7.86
C LEU A 413 14.17 -9.98 8.01
N LEU A 414 14.45 -11.02 8.80
CA LEU A 414 13.46 -12.05 9.11
C LEU A 414 12.25 -11.47 9.88
N THR A 415 12.45 -10.46 10.73
CA THR A 415 11.32 -9.77 11.38
C THR A 415 10.40 -9.09 10.37
N THR A 416 10.96 -8.48 9.33
CA THR A 416 10.20 -7.89 8.21
C THR A 416 9.42 -8.96 7.46
N ALA A 417 10.00 -10.14 7.23
CA ALA A 417 9.29 -11.25 6.59
C ALA A 417 8.08 -11.74 7.41
N PHE A 418 8.23 -11.88 8.73
CA PHE A 418 7.11 -12.19 9.61
C PHE A 418 6.05 -11.08 9.64
N GLY A 419 6.47 -9.82 9.64
CA GLY A 419 5.55 -8.68 9.55
C GLY A 419 4.68 -8.72 8.29
N ASN A 420 5.30 -8.98 7.14
CA ASN A 420 4.58 -9.14 5.87
C ASN A 420 3.58 -10.30 5.89
N LEU A 421 3.87 -11.39 6.59
CA LEU A 421 2.91 -12.49 6.76
C LEU A 421 1.72 -12.10 7.63
N ILE A 422 1.96 -11.35 8.71
CA ILE A 422 0.91 -10.82 9.59
C ILE A 422 -0.04 -9.90 8.80
N ILE A 423 0.50 -9.05 7.92
CA ILE A 423 -0.30 -8.18 7.04
C ILE A 423 -1.31 -8.97 6.21
N VAL A 424 -0.83 -10.01 5.52
CA VAL A 424 -1.70 -10.82 4.64
C VAL A 424 -2.87 -11.42 5.43
N ILE A 425 -2.61 -11.85 6.67
CA ILE A 425 -3.66 -12.37 7.55
C ILE A 425 -4.65 -11.27 7.92
N ILE A 426 -4.17 -10.11 8.42
CA ILE A 426 -5.03 -8.99 8.84
C ILE A 426 -5.89 -8.48 7.69
N GLU A 427 -5.32 -8.30 6.50
CA GLU A 427 -6.04 -7.81 5.32
C GLU A 427 -7.11 -8.81 4.85
N SER A 428 -6.88 -10.11 5.01
CA SER A 428 -7.84 -11.14 4.62
C SER A 428 -9.09 -11.21 5.53
N MET A 429 -9.03 -10.61 6.73
CA MET A 429 -10.10 -10.71 7.72
C MET A 429 -11.24 -9.69 7.51
N GLU A 430 -11.07 -8.67 6.65
CA GLU A 430 -12.06 -7.60 6.39
C GLU A 430 -12.79 -7.13 7.67
N ILE A 431 -12.02 -6.83 8.73
CA ILE A 431 -12.53 -6.65 10.10
C ILE A 431 -13.58 -5.54 10.21
N PHE A 432 -13.39 -4.44 9.47
CA PHE A 432 -14.27 -3.29 9.50
C PHE A 432 -14.80 -2.94 8.11
N GLU A 433 -16.06 -2.51 8.05
CA GLU A 433 -16.68 -1.99 6.81
C GLU A 433 -16.02 -0.68 6.35
N LYS A 434 -15.65 0.18 7.30
CA LYS A 434 -14.96 1.45 7.04
C LYS A 434 -13.45 1.30 7.17
N LYS A 435 -12.72 1.74 6.15
CA LYS A 435 -11.27 1.69 6.11
C LYS A 435 -10.61 2.67 7.08
N SER A 436 -11.30 3.73 7.48
CA SER A 436 -10.82 4.61 8.56
C SER A 436 -10.57 3.84 9.86
N ASN A 437 -11.41 2.85 10.16
CA ASN A 437 -11.33 2.08 11.40
C ASN A 437 -10.14 1.11 11.40
N ASP A 438 -9.79 0.56 10.22
CA ASP A 438 -8.55 -0.22 10.04
C ASP A 438 -7.32 0.61 10.45
N PHE A 439 -7.23 1.88 10.00
CA PHE A 439 -6.10 2.75 10.36
C PHE A 439 -6.08 3.15 11.85
N PHE A 440 -7.24 3.33 12.48
CA PHE A 440 -7.29 3.55 13.95
C PHE A 440 -6.83 2.31 14.71
N LEU A 441 -7.21 1.11 14.26
CA LEU A 441 -6.71 -0.14 14.82
C LEU A 441 -5.19 -0.21 14.70
N TYR A 442 -4.63 0.11 13.53
CA TYR A 442 -3.18 0.11 13.31
C TYR A 442 -2.46 1.12 14.21
N CYS A 443 -3.04 2.31 14.42
CA CYS A 443 -2.53 3.28 15.40
C CYS A 443 -2.49 2.66 16.81
N GLY A 444 -3.59 2.05 17.27
CA GLY A 444 -3.67 1.44 18.60
C GLY A 444 -2.69 0.29 18.79
N LEU A 445 -2.57 -0.59 17.80
CA LEU A 445 -1.63 -1.71 17.81
C LEU A 445 -0.17 -1.22 17.82
N MET A 446 0.14 -0.17 17.06
CA MET A 446 1.49 0.42 17.04
C MET A 446 1.86 1.01 18.40
N VAL A 447 0.93 1.72 19.06
CA VAL A 447 1.17 2.24 20.42
C VAL A 447 1.41 1.09 21.39
N ALA A 448 0.58 0.05 21.37
CA ALA A 448 0.73 -1.11 22.24
C ALA A 448 2.08 -1.82 22.02
N ASP A 449 2.48 -2.04 20.77
CA ASP A 449 3.76 -2.64 20.41
C ASP A 449 4.93 -1.80 20.92
N MET A 450 4.86 -0.47 20.76
CA MET A 450 5.91 0.44 21.25
C MET A 450 6.00 0.52 22.76
N LEU A 451 4.90 0.32 23.48
CA LEU A 451 4.92 0.19 24.94
C LEU A 451 5.64 -1.09 25.39
N ILE A 452 5.37 -2.21 24.72
CA ILE A 452 6.06 -3.49 24.97
C ILE A 452 7.56 -3.35 24.65
N PHE A 453 7.89 -2.82 23.47
CA PHE A 453 9.27 -2.57 23.06
C PHE A 453 10.00 -1.66 24.05
N SER A 454 9.36 -0.55 24.47
CA SER A 454 9.93 0.37 25.46
C SER A 454 10.20 -0.31 26.80
N PHE A 455 9.27 -1.16 27.26
CA PHE A 455 9.45 -1.94 28.49
C PHE A 455 10.64 -2.91 28.39
N MET A 456 10.78 -3.60 27.26
CA MET A 456 11.90 -4.50 27.01
C MET A 456 13.23 -3.73 26.89
N ALA A 457 13.21 -2.59 26.20
CA ALA A 457 14.36 -1.72 26.01
C ALA A 457 14.88 -1.13 27.34
N MET A 458 13.99 -0.77 28.28
CA MET A 458 14.38 -0.29 29.61
C MET A 458 15.16 -1.34 30.41
N ARG A 459 14.90 -2.63 30.16
CA ARG A 459 15.61 -3.74 30.83
C ARG A 459 16.88 -4.17 30.10
N TYR A 460 17.14 -3.63 28.92
CA TYR A 460 18.30 -4.00 28.12
C TYR A 460 19.58 -3.33 28.64
N LYS A 461 20.63 -4.14 28.82
CA LYS A 461 21.97 -3.67 29.16
C LYS A 461 22.83 -3.60 27.90
N TYR A 462 23.30 -2.41 27.57
CA TYR A 462 24.20 -2.19 26.45
C TYR A 462 25.54 -2.89 26.65
N ILE A 463 26.01 -3.56 25.59
CA ILE A 463 27.34 -4.16 25.54
C ILE A 463 28.34 -3.02 25.27
N LYS A 464 29.23 -2.76 26.24
CA LYS A 464 30.36 -1.85 26.04
C LYS A 464 31.39 -2.56 25.14
N LYS A 465 31.76 -1.95 24.02
CA LYS A 465 32.93 -2.40 23.25
C LYS A 465 34.19 -1.96 23.98
N GLU A 466 35.11 -2.89 24.23
CA GLU A 466 36.50 -2.50 24.49
C GLU A 466 37.01 -1.81 23.22
N GLU A 467 37.40 -0.55 23.33
CA GLU A 467 37.99 0.19 22.22
C GLU A 467 39.29 -0.51 21.80
N SER A 468 39.32 -1.06 20.59
CA SER A 468 40.58 -1.23 19.89
C SER A 468 41.23 0.16 19.74
N PRO A 469 42.50 0.35 20.14
CA PRO A 469 43.11 1.68 20.19
C PRO A 469 43.03 2.40 18.84
N PRO A 470 42.96 3.74 18.84
CA PRO A 470 42.89 4.52 17.61
C PRO A 470 44.10 4.22 16.72
N ILE A 471 43.85 4.16 15.41
CA ILE A 471 44.83 3.80 14.36
C ILE A 471 46.07 4.74 14.37
N SER A 472 46.03 5.85 15.09
CA SER A 472 47.12 6.83 15.23
C SER A 472 48.28 6.42 16.14
N GLU A 473 48.18 5.33 16.91
CA GLU A 473 49.26 4.87 17.81
C GLU A 473 50.04 3.65 17.31
N ILE A 474 49.80 3.20 16.06
CA ILE A 474 50.65 2.19 15.44
C ILE A 474 51.91 2.90 14.95
N GLU A 475 52.95 2.97 15.78
CA GLU A 475 54.29 3.34 15.32
C GLU A 475 54.68 2.46 14.12
N PRO A 476 55.22 3.04 13.03
CA PRO A 476 55.68 2.25 11.90
C PRO A 476 56.85 1.39 12.36
N ILE A 477 56.59 0.08 12.48
CA ILE A 477 57.62 -0.92 12.77
C ILE A 477 58.68 -0.80 11.68
N ALA A 478 59.88 -0.37 12.05
CA ALA A 478 61.04 -0.26 11.18
C ALA A 478 61.29 -1.61 10.49
N THR A 479 61.16 -1.63 9.17
CA THR A 479 61.42 -2.78 8.32
C THR A 479 62.90 -3.15 8.43
N LYS A 480 63.22 -4.23 9.14
CA LYS A 480 64.45 -4.98 8.89
C LYS A 480 64.13 -6.03 7.85
N GLU A 481 64.60 -5.80 6.62
CA GLU A 481 64.58 -6.80 5.56
C GLU A 481 65.41 -8.01 5.98
N ASN A 482 64.79 -9.19 5.97
CA ASN A 482 65.49 -10.47 5.93
C ASN A 482 65.12 -11.18 4.63
N GLN A 483 66.12 -11.84 4.03
CA GLN A 483 66.19 -12.28 2.63
C GLN A 483 65.22 -13.40 2.17
N ASN A 484 64.13 -13.66 2.87
CA ASN A 484 63.06 -14.53 2.37
C ASN A 484 61.74 -13.77 2.50
N GLY A 485 61.27 -13.21 1.39
CA GLY A 485 60.16 -12.27 1.29
C GLY A 485 58.79 -12.80 1.76
N GLY A 486 58.61 -12.91 3.07
CA GLY A 486 57.34 -13.10 3.76
C GLY A 486 57.20 -12.05 4.87
N ILE A 487 56.12 -11.27 4.82
CA ILE A 487 55.72 -10.37 5.90
C ILE A 487 54.94 -11.21 6.92
N ASP A 488 55.57 -11.60 8.01
CA ASP A 488 54.87 -12.24 9.13
C ASP A 488 54.07 -11.19 9.91
N ASN A 489 52.74 -11.35 9.88
CA ASN A 489 51.82 -10.57 10.69
C ASN A 489 51.76 -11.20 12.11
N PRO A 490 52.05 -10.45 13.18
CA PRO A 490 52.03 -10.97 14.56
C PRO A 490 50.64 -11.43 15.03
N SER A 491 49.58 -11.20 14.26
CA SER A 491 48.23 -11.73 14.51
C SER A 491 48.08 -13.24 14.20
N PHE A 492 49.08 -13.88 13.60
CA PHE A 492 49.06 -15.28 13.20
C PHE A 492 50.24 -16.07 13.81
N VAL A 493 50.33 -16.12 15.14
CA VAL A 493 51.12 -17.16 15.80
C VAL A 493 50.26 -18.43 15.86
N LYS A 494 50.58 -19.42 15.01
CA LYS A 494 50.09 -20.79 15.20
C LYS A 494 50.53 -21.25 16.59
N SER A 495 49.59 -21.67 17.42
CA SER A 495 49.88 -22.45 18.62
C SER A 495 50.54 -23.77 18.21
N SER A 496 51.87 -23.82 18.19
CA SER A 496 52.62 -25.07 18.16
C SER A 496 52.49 -25.72 19.53
N ASN A 497 51.66 -26.75 19.62
CA ASN A 497 51.65 -27.65 20.77
C ASN A 497 53.00 -28.36 20.85
N ASN A 498 53.66 -28.22 21.99
CA ASN A 498 54.66 -29.14 22.49
C ASN A 498 54.03 -30.53 22.63
N VAL A 499 54.59 -31.53 21.94
CA VAL A 499 54.62 -32.91 22.43
C VAL A 499 56.07 -33.36 22.30
N ASN A 500 56.77 -33.37 23.42
CA ASN A 500 58.01 -34.11 23.62
C ASN A 500 57.66 -35.48 24.21
N ALA A 501 58.39 -36.50 23.73
CA ALA A 501 58.45 -37.91 24.13
C ALA A 501 57.29 -38.80 23.68
#